data_AF-Q4RLB8-F1
#
_entry.id   AF-Q4RLB8-F1
#
_cell.length_a   1.000
_cell.length_b   1.000
_cell.length_c   1.000
_cell.angle_alpha   90.00
_cell.angle_beta   90.00
_cell.angle_gamma   90.00
#
_symmetry.space_group_name_H-M   'P 1'
#
loop_
_entity.id
_entity.type
_entity.pdbx_description
1 polymer ?
#
loop_
_entity_poly.entity_id
_entity_poly.type
_entity_poly.pdbx_seq_one_letter_code
_entity_poly.pdbx_strand_id
1 'polypeptide(L)'
;SSDPVDIETLKRAAASKGGLLTDEVRRKVWPKLLNINVYNLPPKPGRHVRENHKDYNQVVLDVRRSMKRFPESACLHTFISL
;
A
#
# COMPACT_ATOMS: atom_id res chain seq x y z
N SER A 1 6.99 -2.31 -26.70
CA SER A 1 7.37 -2.39 -25.28
C SER A 1 8.80 -2.88 -25.21
N SER A 2 9.63 -2.31 -24.34
CA SER A 2 10.94 -2.91 -24.04
C SER A 2 10.74 -4.00 -23.01
N ASP A 3 11.16 -5.22 -23.35
CA ASP A 3 11.19 -6.38 -22.47
C ASP A 3 12.65 -6.86 -22.43
N PRO A 4 13.32 -6.86 -21.25
CA PRO A 4 12.79 -6.61 -19.91
C PRO A 4 12.47 -5.15 -19.59
N VAL A 5 11.59 -4.98 -18.60
CA VAL A 5 11.27 -3.68 -18.01
C VAL A 5 12.55 -3.06 -17.42
N ASP A 6 12.88 -1.83 -17.83
CA ASP A 6 14.04 -1.11 -17.32
C ASP A 6 13.80 -0.58 -15.89
N ILE A 7 14.14 -1.42 -14.91
CA ILE A 7 14.03 -1.11 -13.48
C ILE A 7 14.94 0.05 -13.07
N GLU A 8 16.10 0.20 -13.72
CA GLU A 8 17.08 1.22 -13.35
C GLU A 8 16.57 2.62 -13.71
N THR A 9 15.93 2.76 -14.87
CA THR A 9 15.22 4.00 -15.21
C THR A 9 14.10 4.31 -14.23
N LEU A 10 13.33 3.31 -13.78
CA LEU A 10 12.28 3.52 -12.77
C LEU A 10 12.83 3.98 -11.42
N LYS A 11 13.98 3.45 -10.97
CA LYS A 11 14.66 3.89 -9.74
C LYS A 11 15.10 5.34 -9.83
N ARG A 12 15.76 5.72 -10.93
CA ARG A 12 16.20 7.11 -11.17
C ARG A 12 15.02 8.07 -11.22
N ALA A 13 13.95 7.70 -11.93
CA ALA A 13 12.73 8.50 -12.00
C ALA A 13 12.11 8.70 -10.61
N ALA A 14 12.00 7.63 -9.81
CA ALA A 14 11.45 7.71 -8.46
C ALA A 14 12.28 8.57 -7.50
N ALA A 15 13.61 8.59 -7.65
CA ALA A 15 14.52 9.40 -6.83
C ALA A 15 14.71 10.85 -7.33
N SER A 16 14.26 11.16 -8.54
CA SER A 16 14.37 12.50 -9.11
C SER A 16 13.41 13.51 -8.45
N LYS A 17 13.62 14.81 -8.67
CA LYS A 17 12.77 15.86 -8.10
C LYS A 17 11.30 15.65 -8.49
N GLY A 18 10.43 15.48 -7.51
CA GLY A 18 9.00 15.20 -7.71
C GLY A 18 8.66 13.71 -7.87
N GLY A 19 9.64 12.85 -8.15
CA GLY A 19 9.49 11.40 -8.19
C GLY A 19 8.39 10.90 -9.12
N LEU A 20 7.57 9.96 -8.64
CA LEU A 20 6.44 9.39 -9.38
C LEU A 20 5.18 10.24 -9.19
N LEU A 21 4.76 10.91 -10.26
CA LEU A 21 3.83 12.04 -10.20
C LEU A 21 2.38 11.68 -9.84
N THR A 22 1.89 10.47 -10.18
CA THR A 22 0.48 10.11 -9.98
C THR A 22 0.30 8.77 -9.29
N ASP A 23 -0.86 8.58 -8.65
CA ASP A 23 -1.24 7.30 -8.05
C ASP A 23 -1.32 6.17 -9.08
N GLU A 24 -1.72 6.48 -10.32
CA GLU A 24 -1.76 5.50 -11.40
C GLU A 24 -0.36 4.98 -11.74
N VAL A 25 0.62 5.87 -11.85
CA VAL A 25 2.01 5.50 -12.10
C VAL A 25 2.57 4.72 -10.90
N ARG A 26 2.34 5.20 -9.67
CA ARG A 26 2.82 4.53 -8.45
C ARG A 26 2.27 3.11 -8.30
N ARG A 27 0.99 2.89 -8.58
CA ARG A 27 0.37 1.55 -8.55
C ARG A 27 1.03 0.55 -9.50
N LYS A 28 1.59 1.01 -10.63
CA LYS A 28 2.28 0.16 -11.62
C LYS A 28 3.77 -0.02 -11.30
N VAL A 29 4.42 1.04 -10.80
CA VAL A 29 5.88 1.09 -10.63
C VAL A 29 6.34 0.53 -9.29
N TRP A 30 5.62 0.80 -8.19
CA TRP A 30 6.04 0.32 -6.86
C TRP A 30 6.18 -1.19 -6.76
N PRO A 31 5.26 -2.03 -7.28
CA PRO A 31 5.45 -3.48 -7.25
C PRO A 31 6.71 -3.92 -7.98
N LYS A 32 7.07 -3.28 -9.10
CA LYS A 32 8.29 -3.57 -9.86
C LYS A 32 9.55 -3.19 -9.07
N LEU A 33 9.56 -2.02 -8.42
CA LEU A 33 10.67 -1.57 -7.58
C LEU A 33 10.89 -2.45 -6.34
N LEU A 34 9.81 -2.98 -5.76
CA LEU A 34 9.84 -3.86 -4.59
C LEU A 34 10.02 -5.34 -4.96
N ASN A 35 10.13 -5.67 -6.25
CA ASN A 35 10.20 -7.03 -6.76
C ASN A 35 9.02 -7.91 -6.28
N ILE A 36 7.80 -7.35 -6.27
CA ILE A 36 6.56 -8.02 -5.86
C ILE A 36 5.82 -8.52 -7.10
N ASN A 37 5.48 -9.81 -7.11
CA ASN A 37 4.56 -10.38 -8.08
C ASN A 37 3.11 -10.13 -7.67
N VAL A 38 2.45 -9.17 -8.32
CA VAL A 38 1.05 -8.81 -8.04
C VAL A 38 0.03 -9.92 -8.36
N TYR A 39 0.43 -10.91 -9.15
CA TYR A 39 -0.42 -12.07 -9.48
C TYR A 39 -0.28 -13.21 -8.46
N ASN A 40 0.71 -13.12 -7.55
CA ASN A 40 0.98 -14.14 -6.54
C ASN A 40 1.07 -13.50 -5.15
N LEU A 41 -0.04 -12.91 -4.70
CA LEU A 41 -0.16 -12.32 -3.37
C LEU A 41 -0.79 -13.31 -2.39
N PRO A 42 -0.38 -13.30 -1.11
CA PRO A 42 -1.06 -14.11 -0.10
C PRO A 42 -2.52 -13.69 0.03
N PRO A 43 -3.43 -14.64 0.31
CA PRO A 43 -4.84 -14.32 0.50
C PRO A 43 -5.01 -13.43 1.73
N LYS A 44 -6.02 -12.55 1.68
CA LYS A 44 -6.39 -11.73 2.84
C LYS A 44 -6.74 -12.66 4.02
N PRO A 45 -6.13 -12.48 5.21
CA PRO A 45 -6.45 -13.32 6.37
C PRO A 45 -7.92 -13.15 6.78
N GLY A 46 -8.54 -14.25 7.20
CA GLY A 46 -9.93 -14.27 7.65
C GLY A 46 -10.15 -13.39 8.89
N ARG A 47 -11.40 -12.96 9.11
CA ARG A 47 -11.79 -12.11 10.24
C ARG A 47 -11.32 -12.65 11.59
N HIS A 48 -11.57 -13.93 11.84
CA HIS A 48 -11.19 -14.60 13.09
C HIS A 48 -9.68 -14.53 13.37
N VAL A 49 -8.83 -14.61 12.34
CA VAL A 49 -7.37 -14.49 12.49
C VAL A 49 -6.99 -13.06 12.88
N ARG A 50 -7.66 -12.05 12.32
CA ARG A 50 -7.40 -10.64 12.61
C ARG A 50 -7.83 -10.26 14.03
N GLU A 51 -9.05 -10.63 14.42
CA GLU A 51 -9.66 -10.24 15.70
C GLU A 51 -9.02 -10.95 16.90
N ASN A 52 -8.51 -12.18 16.71
CA ASN A 52 -7.79 -12.92 17.75
C ASN A 52 -6.27 -12.71 17.74
N HIS A 53 -5.76 -11.80 16.93
CA HIS A 53 -4.33 -11.49 16.90
C HIS A 53 -3.92 -10.77 18.19
N LYS A 54 -2.77 -11.15 18.77
CA LYS A 54 -2.26 -10.54 20.02
C LYS A 54 -2.15 -9.00 19.96
N ASP A 55 -1.88 -8.46 18.77
CA ASP A 55 -1.69 -7.03 18.54
C ASP A 55 -2.98 -6.31 18.10
N TYR A 56 -4.13 -6.99 18.06
CA TYR A 56 -5.39 -6.43 17.54
C TYR A 56 -5.75 -5.09 18.18
N ASN A 57 -5.79 -5.04 19.51
CA ASN A 57 -6.15 -3.82 20.24
C ASN A 57 -5.17 -2.68 19.97
N GLN A 58 -3.88 -2.98 19.81
CA GLN A 58 -2.86 -1.99 19.49
C GLN A 58 -3.07 -1.40 18.09
N VAL A 59 -3.32 -2.26 17.09
CA VAL A 59 -3.61 -1.83 15.71
C VAL A 59 -4.85 -0.94 15.66
N VAL A 60 -5.91 -1.26 16.40
CA VAL A 60 -7.12 -0.42 16.45
C VAL A 60 -6.81 0.98 16.98
N LEU A 61 -5.98 1.10 18.02
CA LEU A 61 -5.58 2.39 18.57
C LEU A 61 -4.74 3.20 17.56
N ASP A 62 -3.81 2.56 16.87
CA ASP A 62 -2.92 3.25 15.93
C ASP A 62 -3.63 3.67 14.64
N VAL A 63 -4.62 2.89 14.18
CA VAL A 63 -5.52 3.29 13.09
C VAL A 63 -6.30 4.54 13.49
N ARG A 64 -6.91 4.56 14.69
CA ARG A 64 -7.66 5.72 15.19
C ARG A 64 -6.79 6.97 15.27
N ARG A 65 -5.55 6.85 15.75
CA ARG A 65 -4.58 7.96 15.81
C ARG A 65 -4.16 8.46 14.42
N SER A 66 -4.15 7.58 13.43
CA SER A 66 -3.74 7.89 12.06
C SER A 66 -4.83 8.52 11.20
N MET A 67 -6.10 8.50 11.64
CA MET A 67 -7.24 9.00 10.86
C MET A 67 -7.08 10.46 10.40
N LYS A 68 -6.40 11.30 11.20
CA LYS A 68 -6.11 12.70 10.85
C LYS A 68 -5.24 12.86 9.57
N ARG A 69 -4.57 11.80 9.12
CA ARG A 69 -3.73 11.82 7.91
C ARG A 69 -4.52 11.62 6.62
N PHE A 70 -5.80 11.24 6.72
CA PHE A 70 -6.66 11.01 5.57
C PHE A 70 -7.54 12.23 5.31
N PRO A 71 -7.96 12.46 4.05
CA PRO A 71 -8.94 13.49 3.73
C PRO A 71 -10.25 13.25 4.50
N GLU A 72 -10.96 14.32 4.89
CA GLU A 72 -12.22 14.21 5.62
C GLU A 72 -13.30 13.41 4.86
N SER A 73 -13.23 13.39 3.53
CA SER A 73 -14.11 12.59 2.67
C SER A 73 -13.89 11.07 2.79
N ALA A 74 -12.75 10.64 3.33
CA ALA A 74 -12.46 9.23 3.64
C ALA A 74 -12.97 8.90 5.05
N CYS A 75 -14.29 8.87 5.24
CA CYS A 75 -14.90 8.66 6.56
C CYS A 75 -14.59 7.25 7.14
N LEU A 76 -14.56 7.20 8.49
CA LEU A 76 -14.08 6.11 9.37
C LEU A 76 -14.59 4.69 9.04
N HIS A 77 -15.74 4.57 8.39
CA HIS A 77 -16.39 3.30 8.08
C HIS A 77 -15.55 2.40 7.15
N THR A 78 -14.64 3.00 6.37
CA THR A 78 -13.79 2.28 5.40
C THR A 78 -12.69 1.45 6.07
N PHE A 79 -12.16 1.89 7.22
CA PHE A 79 -10.90 1.33 7.77
C PHE A 79 -11.10 0.24 8.83
N ILE A 80 -12.21 0.23 9.57
CA ILE A 80 -12.49 -0.82 10.58
C ILE A 80 -12.98 -2.13 9.92
N SER A 81 -13.40 -2.07 8.65
CA SER A 81 -13.89 -3.23 7.89
C SER A 81 -12.78 -4.03 7.19
N LEU A 82 -11.53 -3.57 7.22
CA LEU A 82 -10.39 -4.26 6.61
C LEU A 82 -9.75 -5.33 7.50
#